data_AF-A0A7S2E047-F1
#
_entry.id   AF-A0A7S2E047-F1
#
_cell.length_a   1.000
_cell.length_b   1.000
_cell.length_c   1.000
_cell.angle_alpha   90.00
_cell.angle_beta   90.00
_cell.angle_gamma   90.00
#
_symmetry.space_group_name_H-M   'P 1'
#
loop_
_entity.id
_entity.type
_entity.pdbx_description
1 polymer ?
#
loop_
_entity_poly.entity_id
_entity_poly.type
_entity_poly.pdbx_seq_one_letter_code
_entity_poly.pdbx_strand_id
1 'polypeptide(L)'
;VLFDLVIAGSDTTASTITAALFLLHEPRHADALCAARAEAAAVDVLSLPLESFRDALPYTTAVAREVLRLYPPVPFVGRTSVAAATLSGTNGAKVEVPAGGTLCFSPFALGRDPAS
;
A
#
# COMPACT_ATOMS: atom_id res chain seq x y z
N VAL A 1 -6.12 -14.58 17.84
CA VAL A 1 -5.19 -13.43 17.71
C VAL A 1 -3.97 -13.75 16.86
N LEU A 2 -3.10 -14.71 17.23
CA LEU A 2 -1.90 -15.02 16.43
C LEU A 2 -2.25 -15.53 15.02
N PHE A 3 -3.15 -16.53 14.93
CA PHE A 3 -3.58 -17.07 13.64
C PHE A 3 -4.29 -16.03 12.76
N ASP A 4 -5.12 -15.18 13.36
CA ASP A 4 -5.81 -14.11 12.62
C ASP A 4 -4.82 -13.11 12.00
N LEU A 5 -3.75 -12.76 12.74
CA LEU A 5 -2.69 -11.89 12.24
C LEU A 5 -1.91 -12.55 11.09
N VAL A 6 -1.56 -13.82 11.23
CA VAL A 6 -0.84 -14.57 10.18
C VAL A 6 -1.67 -14.67 8.91
N ILE A 7 -2.96 -14.98 9.03
CA ILE A 7 -3.86 -15.08 7.88
C ILE A 7 -4.02 -13.71 7.21
N ALA A 8 -4.29 -12.65 7.99
CA ALA A 8 -4.43 -11.30 7.45
C ALA A 8 -3.15 -10.79 6.76
N GLY A 9 -1.98 -11.09 7.33
CA GLY A 9 -0.69 -10.70 6.79
C GLY A 9 -0.22 -11.54 5.60
N SER A 10 -0.58 -12.83 5.55
CA SER A 10 -0.12 -13.77 4.52
C SER A 10 -0.58 -13.35 3.13
N ASP A 11 -1.89 -13.23 2.93
CA ASP A 11 -2.44 -12.93 1.60
C ASP A 11 -2.05 -11.52 1.15
N THR A 12 -2.10 -10.54 2.06
CA THR A 12 -1.75 -9.14 1.73
C THR A 12 -0.27 -8.98 1.37
N THR A 13 0.64 -9.65 2.09
CA THR A 13 2.08 -9.62 1.80
C THR A 13 2.38 -10.36 0.50
N ALA A 14 1.80 -11.54 0.29
CA ALA A 14 1.99 -12.32 -0.93
C ALA A 14 1.52 -11.57 -2.18
N SER A 15 0.34 -10.93 -2.13
CA SER A 15 -0.15 -10.10 -3.23
C SER A 15 0.77 -8.91 -3.50
N THR A 16 1.26 -8.24 -2.46
CA THR A 16 2.17 -7.09 -2.61
C THR A 16 3.49 -7.50 -3.27
N ILE A 17 4.11 -8.59 -2.80
CA ILE A 17 5.36 -9.10 -3.38
C ILE A 17 5.15 -9.54 -4.83
N THR A 18 4.04 -10.23 -5.12
CA THR A 18 3.71 -10.66 -6.48
C THR A 18 3.58 -9.48 -7.44
N ALA A 19 2.86 -8.42 -7.03
CA ALA A 19 2.73 -7.20 -7.83
C ALA A 19 4.07 -6.48 -8.02
N ALA A 20 4.91 -6.43 -6.98
CA ALA A 20 6.25 -5.84 -7.07
C ALA A 20 7.11 -6.57 -8.11
N LEU A 21 7.16 -7.90 -8.04
CA LEU A 21 7.90 -8.71 -8.98
C LEU A 21 7.35 -8.57 -10.40
N PHE A 22 6.03 -8.60 -10.57
CA PHE A 22 5.40 -8.40 -11.87
C PHE A 22 5.81 -7.07 -12.51
N LEU A 23 5.68 -5.96 -11.77
CA LEU A 23 6.01 -4.63 -12.26
C LEU A 23 7.50 -4.45 -12.56
N LEU A 24 8.38 -4.90 -11.67
CA LEU A 24 9.83 -4.75 -11.84
C LEU A 24 10.40 -5.57 -13.01
N HIS A 25 9.74 -6.67 -13.39
CA HIS A 25 10.15 -7.47 -14.55
C HIS A 25 9.62 -6.93 -15.88
N GLU A 26 8.78 -5.88 -15.87
CA GLU A 26 8.41 -5.22 -17.12
C GLU A 26 9.62 -4.47 -17.72
N PRO A 27 9.89 -4.58 -19.03
CA PRO A 27 11.05 -3.94 -19.65
C PRO A 27 11.15 -2.43 -19.42
N ARG A 28 10.00 -1.75 -19.33
CA ARG A 28 9.93 -0.30 -19.04
C ARG A 28 10.40 0.09 -17.63
N HIS A 29 10.55 -0.87 -16.72
CA HIS A 29 11.00 -0.65 -15.34
C HIS A 29 12.37 -1.31 -15.07
N ALA A 30 13.12 -1.67 -16.11
CA ALA A 30 14.43 -2.31 -15.96
C ALA A 30 15.41 -1.51 -15.09
N ASP A 31 15.42 -0.18 -15.22
CA ASP A 31 16.25 0.70 -14.40
C ASP A 31 15.89 0.63 -12.91
N ALA A 32 14.59 0.53 -12.61
CA ALA A 32 14.12 0.38 -11.22
C ALA A 32 14.52 -0.97 -10.62
N LEU A 33 14.44 -2.05 -11.41
CA LEU A 33 14.92 -3.36 -10.99
C LEU A 33 16.44 -3.35 -10.73
N CYS A 34 17.22 -2.73 -11.61
CA CYS A 34 18.67 -2.59 -11.45
C CYS A 34 19.02 -1.78 -10.19
N ALA A 35 18.35 -0.64 -9.97
CA ALA A 35 18.58 0.20 -8.79
C ALA A 35 18.24 -0.54 -7.48
N ALA A 36 17.09 -1.21 -7.40
CA ALA A 36 16.70 -1.97 -6.22
C ALA A 36 17.67 -3.14 -5.93
N ARG A 37 18.15 -3.83 -6.96
CA ARG A 37 19.17 -4.89 -6.80
C ARG A 37 20.51 -4.33 -6.34
N ALA A 38 20.95 -3.21 -6.90
CA ALA A 38 22.21 -2.58 -6.52
C ALA A 38 22.19 -2.09 -5.07
N GLU A 39 21.09 -1.48 -4.63
CA GLU A 39 20.89 -1.09 -3.22
C GLU A 39 20.92 -2.30 -2.30
N ALA A 40 20.15 -3.35 -2.60
CA ALA A 40 20.11 -4.56 -1.79
C ALA A 40 21.47 -5.29 -1.73
N ALA A 41 22.28 -5.23 -2.79
CA ALA A 41 23.61 -5.83 -2.82
C ALA A 41 24.66 -5.03 -2.02
N ALA A 42 24.41 -3.75 -1.74
CA ALA A 42 25.31 -2.89 -0.99
C ALA A 42 25.16 -3.05 0.54
N VAL A 43 24.16 -3.81 0.99
CA VAL A 43 23.84 -4.01 2.41
C VAL A 43 23.86 -5.51 2.72
N ASP A 44 24.44 -5.89 3.86
CA ASP A 44 24.25 -7.23 4.40
C ASP A 44 22.85 -7.35 5.04
N VAL A 45 21.85 -7.62 4.20
CA VAL A 45 20.44 -7.70 4.60
C VAL A 45 20.15 -8.78 5.64
N LEU A 46 20.99 -9.81 5.74
CA LEU A 46 20.78 -10.92 6.70
C LEU A 46 21.23 -10.55 8.11
N SER A 47 22.20 -9.64 8.23
CA SER A 47 22.71 -9.14 9.50
C SER A 47 22.04 -7.84 9.95
N LEU A 48 21.15 -7.28 9.13
CA LEU A 48 20.52 -6.00 9.38
C LEU A 48 19.40 -6.12 10.44
N PRO A 49 19.39 -5.28 11.49
CA PRO A 49 18.28 -5.22 12.43
C PRO A 49 16.98 -4.78 11.74
N LEU A 50 15.83 -5.33 12.15
CA LEU A 50 14.53 -5.09 11.51
C LEU A 50 14.19 -3.60 11.41
N GLU A 51 14.48 -2.84 12.46
CA GLU A 51 14.25 -1.40 12.57
C GLU A 51 15.06 -0.58 11.56
N SER A 52 16.20 -1.11 11.09
CA SER A 52 17.11 -0.41 10.19
C SER A 52 16.79 -0.63 8.71
N PHE A 53 15.91 -1.57 8.35
CA PHE A 53 15.60 -1.89 6.95
C PHE A 53 15.14 -0.68 6.14
N ARG A 54 14.30 0.18 6.73
CA ARG A 54 13.75 1.34 6.03
C ARG A 54 14.81 2.39 5.69
N ASP A 55 15.80 2.54 6.56
CA ASP A 55 16.87 3.54 6.41
C ASP A 55 18.02 2.99 5.56
N ALA A 56 18.28 1.69 5.62
CA ALA A 56 19.30 1.02 4.82
C ALA A 56 18.87 0.71 3.38
N LEU A 57 17.56 0.54 3.14
CA LEU A 57 16.99 0.23 1.83
C LEU A 57 15.90 1.25 1.41
N PRO A 58 16.25 2.55 1.31
CA PRO A 58 15.28 3.61 1.02
C PRO A 58 14.62 3.45 -0.35
N TYR A 59 15.35 2.99 -1.38
CA TYR A 59 14.82 2.79 -2.73
C TYR A 59 13.88 1.58 -2.78
N THR A 60 14.27 0.46 -2.19
CA THR A 60 13.43 -0.74 -2.07
C THR A 60 12.16 -0.42 -1.28
N THR A 61 12.26 0.41 -0.24
CA THR A 61 11.10 0.91 0.51
C THR A 61 10.21 1.81 -0.36
N ALA A 62 10.79 2.64 -1.21
CA ALA A 62 10.04 3.46 -2.17
C ALA A 62 9.31 2.57 -3.20
N VAL A 63 9.96 1.52 -3.72
CA VAL A 63 9.33 0.54 -4.60
C VAL A 63 8.15 -0.15 -3.92
N ALA A 64 8.30 -0.62 -2.68
CA ALA A 64 7.21 -1.24 -1.94
C ALA A 64 6.01 -0.29 -1.75
N ARG A 65 6.27 0.99 -1.43
CA ARG A 65 5.22 2.02 -1.32
C ARG A 65 4.52 2.27 -2.65
N GLU A 66 5.27 2.33 -3.73
CA GLU A 66 4.71 2.57 -5.07
C GLU A 66 3.88 1.38 -5.55
N VAL A 67 4.32 0.16 -5.24
CA VAL A 67 3.55 -1.05 -5.48
C VAL A 67 2.26 -1.03 -4.67
N LEU A 68 2.26 -0.59 -3.42
CA LEU A 68 1.03 -0.46 -2.61
C LEU A 68 0.10 0.66 -3.12
N ARG A 69 0.65 1.73 -3.71
CA ARG A 69 -0.14 2.79 -4.36
C ARG A 69 -0.84 2.28 -5.61
N LEU A 70 -0.12 1.50 -6.43
CA LEU A 70 -0.64 0.93 -7.68
C LEU A 70 -1.48 -0.34 -7.44
N TYR A 71 -1.07 -1.26 -6.61
CA TYR A 71 -1.74 -2.54 -6.40
C TYR A 71 -1.94 -2.79 -4.91
N PRO A 72 -2.77 -1.98 -4.23
CA PRO A 72 -3.12 -2.24 -2.83
C PRO A 72 -3.84 -3.59 -2.74
N PRO A 73 -3.43 -4.49 -1.83
CA PRO A 73 -4.09 -5.79 -1.64
C PRO A 73 -5.57 -5.66 -1.26
N VAL A 74 -5.96 -4.55 -0.63
CA VAL A 74 -7.34 -4.21 -0.28
C VAL A 74 -7.77 -2.98 -1.10
N PRO A 75 -8.38 -3.17 -2.28
CA PRO A 75 -8.68 -2.07 -3.21
C PRO A 75 -9.91 -1.24 -2.84
N PHE A 76 -10.74 -1.73 -1.91
CA PHE A 76 -11.92 -1.04 -1.38
C PHE A 76 -12.04 -1.25 0.13
N VAL A 77 -12.39 -0.18 0.85
CA VAL A 77 -12.55 -0.21 2.30
C VAL A 77 -13.92 0.36 2.66
N GLY A 78 -14.73 -0.47 3.32
CA GLY A 78 -16.05 -0.11 3.83
C GLY A 78 -16.05 0.20 5.33
N ARG A 79 -16.88 1.14 5.76
CA ARG A 79 -17.18 1.43 7.17
C ARG A 79 -18.67 1.70 7.34
N THR A 80 -19.27 1.11 8.37
CA THR A 80 -20.65 1.40 8.76
C THR A 80 -20.66 2.49 9.82
N SER A 81 -21.45 3.54 9.61
CA SER A 81 -21.56 4.64 10.54
C SER A 81 -22.34 4.21 11.79
N VAL A 82 -21.76 4.43 12.96
CA VAL A 82 -22.41 4.11 14.25
C VAL A 82 -23.41 5.19 14.69
N ALA A 83 -23.29 6.40 14.14
CA ALA A 83 -24.16 7.55 14.41
C ALA A 83 -24.32 8.40 13.14
N ALA A 84 -25.28 9.32 13.14
CA ALA A 84 -25.38 10.29 12.04
C ALA A 84 -24.14 11.20 12.02
N ALA A 85 -23.54 11.40 10.85
CA ALA A 85 -22.33 12.19 10.68
C ALA A 85 -22.38 12.99 9.36
N THR A 86 -21.75 14.16 9.35
CA THR A 86 -21.56 14.95 8.13
C THR A 86 -20.09 14.91 7.75
N LEU A 87 -19.77 14.34 6.59
CA LEU A 87 -18.44 14.36 6.01
C LEU A 87 -18.27 15.59 5.12
N SER A 88 -17.09 16.21 5.17
CA SER A 88 -16.75 17.30 4.26
C SER A 88 -15.74 16.79 3.22
N GLY A 89 -16.09 16.90 1.95
CA GLY A 89 -15.22 16.62 0.81
C GLY A 89 -14.22 17.76 0.58
N THR A 90 -13.15 17.46 -0.15
CA THR A 90 -12.08 18.41 -0.50
C THR A 90 -12.55 19.56 -1.38
N ASN A 91 -13.65 19.39 -2.12
CA ASN A 91 -14.33 20.42 -2.91
C ASN A 91 -15.33 21.26 -2.10
N GLY A 92 -15.36 21.11 -0.77
CA GLY A 92 -16.32 21.77 0.11
C GLY A 92 -17.72 21.15 0.12
N ALA A 93 -17.95 20.07 -0.64
CA ALA A 93 -19.21 19.35 -0.61
C ALA A 93 -19.41 18.69 0.76
N LYS A 94 -20.64 18.74 1.29
CA LYS A 94 -21.00 18.05 2.53
C LYS A 94 -21.85 16.83 2.20
N VAL A 95 -21.50 15.70 2.78
CA VAL A 95 -22.22 14.44 2.63
C VAL A 95 -22.74 14.03 4.00
N GLU A 96 -24.06 13.97 4.13
CA GLU A 96 -24.71 13.46 5.34
C GLU A 96 -24.80 11.93 5.27
N VAL A 97 -24.39 11.29 6.35
CA VAL A 97 -24.34 9.84 6.51
C VAL A 97 -25.22 9.48 7.69
N PRO A 98 -26.35 8.78 7.50
CA PRO A 98 -27.20 8.37 8.61
C PRO A 98 -26.52 7.30 9.47
N ALA A 99 -26.99 7.14 10.71
CA ALA A 99 -26.63 5.97 11.51
C ALA A 99 -27.00 4.68 10.77
N GLY A 100 -26.10 3.71 10.75
CA GLY A 100 -26.23 2.48 9.95
C GLY A 100 -25.88 2.63 8.47
N GLY A 101 -25.61 3.84 7.97
CA GLY A 101 -25.15 4.05 6.59
C GLY A 101 -23.75 3.49 6.36
N THR A 102 -23.52 2.87 5.20
CA THR A 102 -22.21 2.33 4.81
C THR A 102 -21.48 3.29 3.87
N LEU A 103 -20.27 3.67 4.26
CA LEU A 103 -19.33 4.42 3.44
C LEU A 103 -18.32 3.45 2.84
N CYS A 104 -17.97 3.66 1.57
CA CYS A 104 -16.92 2.91 0.91
C CYS A 104 -16.00 3.88 0.17
N PHE A 105 -14.70 3.65 0.25
CA PHE A 105 -13.71 4.36 -0.56
C PHE A 105 -12.73 3.37 -1.16
N SER A 106 -12.07 3.76 -2.25
CA SER A 106 -11.13 2.93 -2.97
C SER A 106 -9.70 3.46 -2.81
N PRO A 107 -8.86 2.83 -1.98
CA PRO A 107 -7.42 3.10 -1.99
C PRO A 107 -6.81 2.95 -3.38
N PHE A 108 -7.31 2.00 -4.18
CA PHE A 108 -6.83 1.78 -5.54
C PHE A 108 -7.06 2.98 -6.47
N ALA A 109 -8.25 3.59 -6.40
CA ALA A 109 -8.58 4.77 -7.19
C ALA A 109 -7.85 6.00 -6.67
N LEU A 110 -7.88 6.23 -5.35
CA LEU A 110 -7.21 7.37 -4.71
C LEU A 110 -5.70 7.36 -4.95
N GLY A 111 -5.06 6.19 -4.86
CA GLY A 111 -3.63 6.06 -5.12
C GLY A 111 -3.24 6.47 -6.54
N ARG A 112 -4.17 6.45 -7.51
CA ARG A 112 -3.92 6.83 -8.92
C ARG A 112 -4.44 8.20 -9.30
N ASP A 113 -5.10 8.90 -8.39
CA ASP A 113 -5.65 10.20 -8.67
C ASP A 113 -4.49 11.21 -8.86
N PRO A 114 -4.35 11.82 -10.05
CA PRO A 114 -3.32 12.83 -10.28
C PRO A 114 -3.56 14.14 -9.50
N ALA A 115 -4.75 14.32 -8.93
CA ALA A 115 -5.11 15.50 -8.15
C ALA A 115 -4.94 15.35 -6.63
N SER A 116 -4.51 14.17 -6.15
CA SER A 116 -4.17 13.94 -4.73
C SER A 116 -2.82 14.53 -4.32
#